data_AF-A0A1L3A3I7-F1
#
_entry.id   AF-A0A1L3A3I7-F1
#
_cell.length_a   1.000
_cell.length_b   1.000
_cell.length_c   1.000
_cell.angle_alpha   90.00
_cell.angle_beta   90.00
_cell.angle_gamma   90.00
#
_symmetry.space_group_name_H-M   'P 1'
#
loop_
_entity.id
_entity.type
_entity.pdbx_description
1 polymer ?
#
loop_
_entity_poly.entity_id
_entity_poly.type
_entity_poly.pdbx_seq_one_letter_code
_entity_poly.pdbx_strand_id
1 'polypeptide(L)'
;MDIHFKVGALALIFGATLGIVSSTLSTQNMNLSTSTAKTVPSLSLRLPSIQMTSMASSRMEFSASGTANDSTDESVESSSASSATLRNVVGFSGVLAALLGIMQAFRTKTSKQQQNFDLEVAKQDIWSIASSSGTNLGSGKTVRVATRKSPLAMWQAEFIESELKRLWPGIQVDLQPMSTKGDKILDSPLAKVGGKGLFVKELETALLEKRSDIAVHSTKDVPMELPDGLVLGIICKRHDPCDAIVFPKGSTLKSLDDLPKGARVGTSSLRRQCQLLLKRPDLQFLELRGNVNTRLAKLDSGDYDAIILAAAGLKRLGFSDRVLPGETNIIDPNLMLPAAGQGALSIELRTDDPDTMALLQPLHHIPDAVTVCCERAMNRRLAGGCQVPISGFAQLKDGQLRMEARVGSVSGTGPLIIKAKATPFTLDKPWPQLQKECEALGVEVADMLLAAGAQAYLDEAYAKSDVGVGRAAQAAAGK
;
A
#
# COMPACT_ATOMS: atom_id res chain seq x y z
N MET A 1 -24.15 11.47 -57.69
CA MET A 1 -25.13 10.44 -57.33
C MET A 1 -25.62 10.78 -55.94
N ASP A 2 -26.91 11.03 -55.86
CA ASP A 2 -27.69 11.43 -54.69
C ASP A 2 -27.91 10.18 -53.78
N ILE A 3 -28.59 10.19 -52.62
CA ILE A 3 -29.94 10.70 -52.32
C ILE A 3 -30.06 11.08 -50.82
N HIS A 4 -30.91 12.06 -50.50
CA HIS A 4 -31.29 12.50 -49.14
C HIS A 4 -32.28 11.56 -48.42
N PHE A 5 -32.41 11.68 -47.08
CA PHE A 5 -33.67 11.97 -46.35
C PHE A 5 -33.31 12.25 -44.86
N LYS A 6 -33.51 13.45 -44.29
CA LYS A 6 -34.76 14.03 -43.71
C LYS A 6 -35.42 13.13 -42.66
N VAL A 7 -35.23 13.40 -41.36
CA VAL A 7 -35.96 14.39 -40.51
C VAL A 7 -37.29 13.85 -39.97
N GLY A 8 -37.43 13.84 -38.64
CA GLY A 8 -38.68 13.59 -37.92
C GLY A 8 -38.53 13.96 -36.45
N ALA A 9 -39.31 14.94 -35.98
CA ALA A 9 -39.35 15.37 -34.59
C ALA A 9 -40.76 15.19 -34.03
N LEU A 10 -40.88 14.83 -32.75
CA LEU A 10 -42.15 14.95 -32.03
C LEU A 10 -41.88 15.30 -30.57
N ALA A 11 -42.56 16.33 -30.08
CA ALA A 11 -42.63 16.68 -28.67
C ALA A 11 -44.08 16.48 -28.18
N LEU A 12 -44.24 16.18 -26.91
CA LEU A 12 -45.55 16.19 -26.23
C LEU A 12 -45.41 16.89 -24.88
N ILE A 13 -46.36 17.77 -24.58
CA ILE A 13 -46.33 18.68 -23.42
C ILE A 13 -47.66 18.59 -22.67
N PHE A 14 -47.56 18.30 -21.38
CA PHE A 14 -48.43 18.77 -20.30
C PHE A 14 -47.55 18.79 -19.03
N GLY A 15 -47.59 19.75 -18.10
CA GLY A 15 -48.54 20.85 -17.90
C GLY A 15 -49.36 20.63 -16.62
N ALA A 16 -49.48 21.57 -15.68
CA ALA A 16 -48.81 22.88 -15.55
C ALA A 16 -48.92 23.44 -14.11
N THR A 17 -48.21 24.54 -13.81
CA THR A 17 -48.32 25.38 -12.57
C THR A 17 -47.89 24.72 -11.24
N LEU A 18 -47.55 25.42 -10.14
CA LEU A 18 -47.35 26.86 -9.88
C LEU A 18 -46.29 27.04 -8.76
N GLY A 19 -45.75 28.25 -8.55
CA GLY A 19 -44.87 28.57 -7.41
C GLY A 19 -43.97 29.81 -7.59
N ILE A 20 -44.56 31.00 -7.75
CA ILE A 20 -43.81 32.26 -7.96
C ILE A 20 -43.76 33.09 -6.68
N VAL A 21 -42.57 33.49 -6.24
CA VAL A 21 -42.26 34.83 -5.69
C VAL A 21 -40.87 35.23 -6.19
N SER A 22 -40.69 36.49 -6.59
CA SER A 22 -39.41 37.03 -7.07
C SER A 22 -39.02 38.31 -6.34
N SER A 23 -37.73 38.48 -6.05
CA SER A 23 -37.01 39.77 -6.03
C SER A 23 -35.50 39.48 -5.92
N THR A 24 -34.70 39.68 -6.98
CA THR A 24 -34.11 40.96 -7.43
C THR A 24 -33.39 41.71 -6.31
N LEU A 25 -32.07 41.53 -6.18
CA LEU A 25 -30.99 42.25 -6.89
C LEU A 25 -30.60 43.58 -6.22
N SER A 26 -29.36 43.63 -5.74
CA SER A 26 -28.48 44.80 -5.95
C SER A 26 -27.02 44.38 -5.80
N THR A 27 -26.17 44.80 -6.74
CA THR A 27 -24.71 44.70 -6.64
C THR A 27 -24.15 46.06 -6.22
N GLN A 28 -23.17 46.08 -5.32
CA GLN A 28 -22.25 47.20 -5.20
C GLN A 28 -20.89 46.76 -4.67
N ASN A 29 -19.83 47.34 -5.22
CA ASN A 29 -18.45 47.17 -4.76
C ASN A 29 -18.19 48.08 -3.56
N MET A 30 -17.31 47.69 -2.63
CA MET A 30 -16.05 48.41 -2.45
C MET A 30 -15.01 47.67 -1.58
N ASN A 31 -13.82 48.25 -1.50
CA ASN A 31 -12.60 47.66 -0.94
C ASN A 31 -12.35 48.03 0.54
N LEU A 32 -11.41 47.27 1.12
CA LEU A 32 -10.34 47.70 2.03
C LEU A 32 -10.53 47.69 3.56
N SER A 33 -9.37 47.46 4.21
CA SER A 33 -8.94 47.91 5.55
C SER A 33 -9.56 47.32 6.84
N THR A 34 -8.90 46.28 7.35
CA THR A 34 -8.22 46.23 8.67
C THR A 34 -8.95 46.63 9.98
N SER A 35 -8.79 45.74 10.97
CA SER A 35 -8.29 46.01 12.34
C SER A 35 -9.24 45.70 13.53
N THR A 36 -8.81 44.73 14.34
CA THR A 36 -8.87 44.68 15.81
C THR A 36 -10.14 45.12 16.57
N ALA A 37 -10.75 44.17 17.26
CA ALA A 37 -11.13 44.33 18.66
C ALA A 37 -10.99 43.00 19.43
N LYS A 38 -10.59 43.06 20.71
CA LYS A 38 -10.65 41.94 21.66
C LYS A 38 -11.82 42.16 22.60
N THR A 39 -12.62 41.14 22.89
CA THR A 39 -13.49 41.11 24.08
C THR A 39 -13.59 39.69 24.63
N VAL A 40 -13.50 39.57 25.96
CA VAL A 40 -13.63 38.32 26.72
C VAL A 40 -14.60 38.54 27.87
N PRO A 41 -15.59 37.65 28.04
CA PRO A 41 -16.14 37.30 29.36
C PRO A 41 -15.77 35.83 29.67
N SER A 42 -14.93 35.54 30.68
CA SER A 42 -15.19 35.58 32.14
C SER A 42 -15.95 34.35 32.65
N LEU A 43 -15.33 33.62 33.58
CA LEU A 43 -15.86 32.42 34.25
C LEU A 43 -17.25 32.62 34.90
N SER A 44 -18.01 31.53 34.98
CA SER A 44 -18.97 31.31 36.07
C SER A 44 -18.85 29.89 36.61
N LEU A 45 -18.51 29.76 37.91
CA LEU A 45 -18.41 28.48 38.63
C LEU A 45 -19.79 28.01 39.11
N ARG A 46 -20.09 26.72 38.98
CA ARG A 46 -21.12 26.02 39.77
C ARG A 46 -20.72 24.58 40.11
N LEU A 47 -20.58 24.33 41.41
CA LEU A 47 -20.77 23.06 42.13
C LEU A 47 -21.93 23.32 43.11
N PRO A 48 -22.79 22.33 43.45
CA PRO A 48 -22.45 21.15 44.26
C PRO A 48 -23.08 19.84 43.67
N SER A 49 -23.15 18.65 44.29
CA SER A 49 -23.00 18.22 45.70
C SER A 49 -22.48 16.77 45.83
N ILE A 50 -22.18 16.33 47.05
CA ILE A 50 -21.64 15.00 47.42
C ILE A 50 -22.77 13.96 47.62
N GLN A 51 -22.51 12.68 47.31
CA GLN A 51 -23.11 11.56 48.06
C GLN A 51 -22.22 10.30 48.12
N MET A 52 -22.53 9.40 49.07
CA MET A 52 -21.79 8.18 49.47
C MET A 52 -22.78 6.99 49.55
N THR A 53 -22.37 5.71 49.59
CA THR A 53 -21.02 5.12 49.78
C THR A 53 -20.73 4.10 48.64
N SER A 54 -20.17 2.88 48.75
CA SER A 54 -19.74 1.95 49.83
C SER A 54 -18.60 1.02 49.34
N MET A 55 -18.17 0.08 50.19
CA MET A 55 -17.43 -1.13 49.80
C MET A 55 -18.17 -2.38 50.30
N ALA A 56 -18.00 -3.51 49.61
CA ALA A 56 -18.15 -4.85 50.17
C ALA A 56 -17.28 -5.84 49.38
N SER A 57 -16.80 -6.90 50.04
CA SER A 57 -15.95 -7.95 49.45
C SER A 57 -16.31 -9.30 50.05
N SER A 58 -16.34 -10.35 49.22
CA SER A 58 -16.35 -11.74 49.70
C SER A 58 -15.89 -12.70 48.60
N ARG A 59 -14.94 -13.58 48.94
CA ARG A 59 -14.64 -14.81 48.19
C ARG A 59 -15.72 -15.85 48.45
N MET A 60 -15.86 -16.83 47.56
CA MET A 60 -16.00 -18.22 47.98
C MET A 60 -15.41 -19.17 46.93
N GLU A 61 -14.70 -20.20 47.40
CA GLU A 61 -14.18 -21.31 46.60
C GLU A 61 -14.95 -22.58 46.97
N PHE A 62 -15.24 -23.45 46.01
CA PHE A 62 -15.29 -24.89 46.27
C PHE A 62 -15.00 -25.70 45.00
N SER A 63 -14.72 -26.99 45.14
CA SER A 63 -14.15 -27.86 44.11
C SER A 63 -14.85 -29.22 44.02
N ALA A 64 -14.46 -30.02 43.01
CA ALA A 64 -14.69 -31.47 42.89
C ALA A 64 -16.17 -31.93 42.68
N SER A 65 -16.48 -33.12 42.14
CA SER A 65 -15.74 -34.07 41.27
C SER A 65 -16.67 -35.18 40.76
N GLY A 66 -16.33 -35.84 39.66
CA GLY A 66 -16.94 -37.10 39.17
C GLY A 66 -17.17 -37.05 37.65
N THR A 67 -16.66 -37.95 36.80
CA THR A 67 -16.81 -39.44 36.71
C THR A 67 -18.25 -39.91 36.53
N ALA A 68 -18.60 -40.83 35.63
CA ALA A 68 -17.93 -41.43 34.46
C ALA A 68 -18.97 -42.35 33.76
N ASN A 69 -18.57 -43.00 32.66
CA ASN A 69 -19.28 -44.10 31.96
C ASN A 69 -20.55 -43.69 31.16
N ASP A 70 -20.76 -44.13 29.90
CA ASP A 70 -20.86 -45.49 29.29
C ASP A 70 -22.33 -45.96 29.28
N SER A 71 -22.93 -46.57 28.24
CA SER A 71 -22.50 -46.95 26.88
C SER A 71 -23.75 -47.23 26.00
N THR A 72 -23.61 -47.21 24.65
CA THR A 72 -24.42 -47.99 23.65
C THR A 72 -25.96 -47.79 23.60
N ASP A 73 -26.69 -48.10 22.52
CA ASP A 73 -26.33 -48.38 21.12
C ASP A 73 -27.47 -47.94 20.15
N GLU A 74 -27.25 -48.15 18.85
CA GLU A 74 -28.22 -48.46 17.77
C GLU A 74 -29.61 -47.75 17.71
N SER A 75 -29.97 -47.05 16.61
CA SER A 75 -30.53 -47.58 15.34
C SER A 75 -32.03 -48.01 15.42
N VAL A 76 -32.88 -47.93 14.37
CA VAL A 76 -32.76 -47.36 13.02
C VAL A 76 -34.17 -47.09 12.43
N GLU A 77 -34.33 -46.08 11.55
CA GLU A 77 -35.44 -45.92 10.58
C GLU A 77 -36.92 -45.89 11.08
N SER A 78 -37.94 -45.71 10.23
CA SER A 78 -38.14 -44.67 9.19
C SER A 78 -39.63 -44.55 8.79
N SER A 79 -40.02 -43.40 8.20
CA SER A 79 -41.31 -43.17 7.52
C SER A 79 -42.58 -43.25 8.41
N SER A 80 -43.71 -42.63 8.10
CA SER A 80 -44.42 -42.52 6.81
C SER A 80 -45.32 -41.26 6.76
N ALA A 81 -46.11 -41.10 5.68
CA ALA A 81 -46.73 -39.81 5.31
C ALA A 81 -48.23 -39.90 4.98
N SER A 82 -48.82 -38.74 4.61
CA SER A 82 -50.25 -38.49 4.30
C SER A 82 -51.18 -38.39 5.54
N SER A 83 -52.34 -37.75 5.47
CA SER A 83 -53.06 -37.20 4.30
C SER A 83 -53.66 -35.79 4.53
N ALA A 84 -54.17 -35.19 3.46
CA ALA A 84 -54.56 -33.78 3.38
C ALA A 84 -56.00 -33.47 3.83
N THR A 85 -56.28 -32.18 4.10
CA THR A 85 -57.50 -31.48 3.66
C THR A 85 -57.24 -29.96 3.65
N LEU A 86 -57.70 -29.27 2.60
CA LEU A 86 -57.52 -27.83 2.38
C LEU A 86 -58.58 -26.98 3.11
N ARG A 87 -58.17 -25.80 3.59
CA ARG A 87 -58.99 -24.57 3.56
C ARG A 87 -58.12 -23.37 3.18
N ASN A 88 -58.69 -22.45 2.40
CA ASN A 88 -57.96 -21.33 1.80
C ASN A 88 -57.72 -20.18 2.80
N VAL A 89 -56.49 -19.68 2.85
CA VAL A 89 -56.20 -18.28 3.20
C VAL A 89 -55.23 -17.73 2.15
N VAL A 90 -55.72 -16.83 1.29
CA VAL A 90 -54.87 -16.06 0.37
C VAL A 90 -54.22 -14.94 1.19
N GLY A 91 -52.96 -15.12 1.59
CA GLY A 91 -52.31 -14.24 2.56
C GLY A 91 -50.82 -13.98 2.30
N PHE A 92 -50.54 -12.83 1.66
CA PHE A 92 -49.30 -12.03 1.72
C PHE A 92 -47.91 -12.65 1.44
N SER A 93 -47.76 -13.97 1.35
CA SER A 93 -46.47 -14.66 1.18
C SER A 93 -45.84 -14.43 -0.20
N GLY A 94 -46.64 -14.41 -1.27
CA GLY A 94 -46.13 -14.27 -2.65
C GLY A 94 -45.44 -12.92 -2.92
N VAL A 95 -46.00 -11.81 -2.44
CA VAL A 95 -45.43 -10.47 -2.64
C VAL A 95 -44.16 -10.30 -1.80
N LEU A 96 -44.15 -10.82 -0.56
CA LEU A 96 -42.96 -10.79 0.29
C LEU A 96 -41.84 -11.68 -0.25
N ALA A 97 -42.17 -12.86 -0.78
CA ALA A 97 -41.21 -13.74 -1.45
C ALA A 97 -40.66 -13.14 -2.75
N ALA A 98 -41.48 -12.44 -3.54
CA ALA A 98 -41.01 -11.70 -4.72
C ALA A 98 -40.08 -10.54 -4.33
N LEU A 99 -40.40 -9.78 -3.30
CA LEU A 99 -39.53 -8.70 -2.79
C LEU A 99 -38.24 -9.24 -2.18
N LEU A 100 -38.28 -10.34 -1.41
CA LEU A 100 -37.07 -11.02 -0.96
C LEU A 100 -36.28 -11.61 -2.14
N GLY A 101 -36.91 -12.15 -3.18
CA GLY A 101 -36.22 -12.63 -4.38
C GLY A 101 -35.55 -11.51 -5.19
N ILE A 102 -36.18 -10.33 -5.25
CA ILE A 102 -35.61 -9.14 -5.89
C ILE A 102 -34.50 -8.51 -5.04
N MET A 103 -34.62 -8.46 -3.70
CA MET A 103 -33.52 -8.04 -2.82
C MET A 103 -32.39 -9.07 -2.80
N GLN A 104 -32.72 -10.36 -2.80
CA GLN A 104 -31.97 -11.52 -3.32
C GLN A 104 -31.07 -11.15 -4.51
N ALA A 105 -31.70 -10.95 -5.67
CA ALA A 105 -31.02 -10.67 -6.94
C ALA A 105 -30.23 -9.35 -6.92
N PHE A 106 -30.75 -8.28 -6.33
CA PHE A 106 -30.03 -7.00 -6.27
C PHE A 106 -28.80 -7.09 -5.36
N ARG A 107 -28.91 -7.68 -4.17
CA ARG A 107 -27.81 -7.78 -3.20
C ARG A 107 -26.70 -8.72 -3.69
N THR A 108 -27.06 -9.80 -4.40
CA THR A 108 -26.09 -10.69 -5.06
C THR A 108 -25.50 -10.12 -6.35
N LYS A 109 -26.15 -9.14 -6.99
CA LYS A 109 -25.67 -8.44 -8.18
C LYS A 109 -24.84 -7.19 -7.85
N THR A 110 -25.10 -6.52 -6.73
CA THR A 110 -24.23 -5.44 -6.22
C THR A 110 -23.03 -5.95 -5.41
N SER A 111 -23.12 -7.11 -4.73
CA SER A 111 -21.94 -7.75 -4.11
C SER A 111 -21.06 -8.54 -5.09
N LYS A 112 -21.32 -8.45 -6.40
CA LYS A 112 -20.47 -9.02 -7.47
C LYS A 112 -19.79 -7.96 -8.34
N GLN A 113 -19.70 -6.72 -7.86
CA GLN A 113 -18.87 -5.66 -8.45
C GLN A 113 -17.67 -5.26 -7.57
N GLN A 114 -17.26 -6.17 -6.68
CA GLN A 114 -15.93 -6.11 -6.07
C GLN A 114 -14.94 -6.63 -7.12
N GLN A 115 -14.04 -5.76 -7.61
CA GLN A 115 -13.07 -6.15 -8.64
C GLN A 115 -12.11 -7.19 -8.04
N ASN A 116 -12.14 -8.43 -8.53
CA ASN A 116 -11.12 -9.41 -8.21
C ASN A 116 -9.75 -8.86 -8.62
N PHE A 117 -8.79 -8.94 -7.70
CA PHE A 117 -7.39 -8.66 -8.00
C PHE A 117 -6.81 -9.91 -8.68
N ASP A 118 -7.02 -10.01 -10.00
CA ASP A 118 -6.44 -11.06 -10.83
C ASP A 118 -4.92 -10.85 -10.95
N LEU A 119 -4.21 -11.21 -9.88
CA LEU A 119 -2.78 -11.51 -9.89
C LEU A 119 -2.59 -12.87 -10.59
N GLU A 120 -2.87 -12.92 -11.90
CA GLU A 120 -2.46 -14.05 -12.72
C GLU A 120 -0.93 -14.15 -12.71
N VAL A 121 -0.41 -15.01 -11.84
CA VAL A 121 0.99 -15.43 -11.84
C VAL A 121 1.21 -16.34 -13.05
N ALA A 122 1.29 -15.71 -14.24
CA ALA A 122 1.54 -16.37 -15.50
C ALA A 122 2.89 -17.09 -15.46
N LYS A 123 2.86 -18.40 -15.24
CA LYS A 123 4.03 -19.29 -15.26
C LYS A 123 4.47 -19.58 -16.70
N GLN A 124 4.95 -18.56 -17.40
CA GLN A 124 5.69 -18.69 -18.67
C GLN A 124 6.62 -17.47 -18.86
N ASP A 125 7.89 -17.74 -19.16
CA ASP A 125 8.97 -16.84 -19.60
C ASP A 125 8.89 -15.38 -19.16
N ILE A 126 9.02 -15.19 -17.84
CA ILE A 126 8.86 -13.91 -17.11
C ILE A 126 9.75 -12.78 -17.67
N TRP A 127 10.86 -13.09 -18.35
CA TRP A 127 11.86 -12.12 -18.85
C TRP A 127 12.07 -12.16 -20.38
N SER A 128 11.07 -12.61 -21.14
CA SER A 128 11.10 -12.54 -22.61
C SER A 128 10.80 -11.13 -23.12
N ILE A 129 11.85 -10.33 -23.33
CA ILE A 129 12.12 -9.50 -24.53
C ILE A 129 13.64 -9.22 -24.49
N ALA A 130 14.40 -10.07 -25.18
CA ALA A 130 15.76 -9.75 -25.60
C ALA A 130 15.69 -9.56 -27.12
N SER A 131 15.94 -8.33 -27.60
CA SER A 131 15.94 -8.07 -29.04
C SER A 131 17.08 -8.85 -29.71
N SER A 132 16.80 -9.56 -30.80
CA SER A 132 17.75 -10.43 -31.51
C SER A 132 18.74 -9.65 -32.40
N SER A 133 19.19 -8.48 -31.94
CA SER A 133 20.33 -7.77 -32.55
C SER A 133 21.62 -8.52 -32.23
N GLY A 134 22.25 -9.14 -33.24
CA GLY A 134 23.37 -10.09 -33.11
C GLY A 134 24.73 -9.53 -32.62
N THR A 135 24.73 -8.43 -31.86
CA THR A 135 25.94 -7.81 -31.29
C THR A 135 25.95 -7.97 -29.77
N ASN A 136 26.84 -8.81 -29.25
CA ASN A 136 27.02 -9.03 -27.82
C ASN A 136 27.73 -7.82 -27.17
N LEU A 137 26.96 -6.88 -26.63
CA LEU A 137 27.47 -5.63 -26.06
C LEU A 137 28.33 -5.81 -24.80
N GLY A 138 28.21 -6.96 -24.11
CA GLY A 138 29.01 -7.29 -22.92
C GLY A 138 30.28 -8.09 -23.20
N SER A 139 30.56 -8.46 -24.45
CA SER A 139 31.74 -9.26 -24.80
C SER A 139 33.05 -8.58 -24.34
N GLY A 140 33.77 -9.21 -23.41
CA GLY A 140 35.00 -8.66 -22.83
C GLY A 140 34.83 -7.45 -21.90
N LYS A 141 33.59 -7.03 -21.59
CA LYS A 141 33.32 -5.95 -20.63
C LYS A 141 33.20 -6.50 -19.19
N THR A 142 33.58 -5.66 -18.22
CA THR A 142 33.32 -5.87 -16.79
C THR A 142 32.37 -4.79 -16.30
N VAL A 143 31.31 -5.17 -15.57
CA VAL A 143 30.38 -4.24 -14.91
C VAL A 143 30.58 -4.31 -13.40
N ARG A 144 30.91 -3.18 -12.77
CA ARG A 144 31.12 -3.10 -11.32
C ARG A 144 29.83 -2.67 -10.61
N VAL A 145 29.32 -3.52 -9.72
CA VAL A 145 27.98 -3.41 -9.14
C VAL A 145 28.05 -3.03 -7.66
N ALA A 146 27.79 -1.76 -7.35
CA ALA A 146 27.64 -1.31 -5.97
C ALA A 146 26.36 -1.89 -5.35
N THR A 147 26.48 -2.54 -4.19
CA THR A 147 25.34 -3.07 -3.45
C THR A 147 25.58 -2.98 -1.94
N ARG A 148 24.54 -3.19 -1.13
CA ARG A 148 24.65 -3.29 0.34
C ARG A 148 24.92 -4.72 0.78
N LYS A 149 25.74 -4.87 1.84
CA LYS A 149 26.06 -6.17 2.47
C LYS A 149 24.87 -6.92 3.11
N SER A 150 23.64 -6.40 3.07
CA SER A 150 22.48 -7.11 3.62
C SER A 150 22.04 -8.26 2.68
N PRO A 151 21.58 -9.42 3.18
CA PRO A 151 21.25 -10.57 2.34
C PRO A 151 20.26 -10.25 1.20
N LEU A 152 19.27 -9.40 1.45
CA LEU A 152 18.29 -8.98 0.45
C LEU A 152 18.89 -8.10 -0.67
N ALA A 153 19.94 -7.34 -0.39
CA ALA A 153 20.61 -6.50 -1.37
C ALA A 153 21.71 -7.25 -2.14
N MET A 154 22.37 -8.23 -1.50
CA MET A 154 23.21 -9.20 -2.19
C MET A 154 22.39 -9.99 -3.21
N TRP A 155 21.26 -10.60 -2.80
CA TRP A 155 20.34 -11.27 -3.73
C TRP A 155 19.91 -10.39 -4.91
N GLN A 156 19.70 -9.08 -4.67
CA GLN A 156 19.29 -8.15 -5.73
C GLN A 156 20.41 -7.87 -6.72
N ALA A 157 21.66 -7.81 -6.27
CA ALA A 157 22.82 -7.64 -7.14
C ALA A 157 23.16 -8.94 -7.90
N GLU A 158 23.10 -10.10 -7.22
CA GLU A 158 23.23 -11.45 -7.80
C GLU A 158 22.15 -11.71 -8.86
N PHE A 159 20.92 -11.24 -8.63
CA PHE A 159 19.84 -11.30 -9.62
C PHE A 159 20.18 -10.50 -10.89
N ILE A 160 20.62 -9.24 -10.75
CA ILE A 160 21.00 -8.40 -11.89
C ILE A 160 22.25 -8.95 -12.60
N GLU A 161 23.23 -9.50 -11.86
CA GLU A 161 24.35 -10.24 -12.42
C GLU A 161 23.89 -11.42 -13.28
N SER A 162 22.94 -12.23 -12.78
CA SER A 162 22.43 -13.40 -13.50
C SER A 162 21.74 -13.02 -14.81
N GLU A 163 20.95 -11.94 -14.80
CA GLU A 163 20.28 -11.42 -15.99
C GLU A 163 21.28 -10.78 -16.98
N LEU A 164 22.31 -10.08 -16.51
CA LEU A 164 23.37 -9.56 -17.39
C LEU A 164 24.16 -10.69 -18.05
N LYS A 165 24.50 -11.75 -17.31
CA LYS A 165 25.18 -12.94 -17.86
C LYS A 165 24.28 -13.73 -18.82
N ARG A 166 22.95 -13.70 -18.62
CA ARG A 166 21.95 -14.30 -19.52
C ARG A 166 21.80 -13.52 -20.83
N LEU A 167 21.83 -12.18 -20.77
CA LEU A 167 21.73 -11.30 -21.93
C LEU A 167 23.03 -11.23 -22.75
N TRP A 168 24.18 -11.22 -22.07
CA TRP A 168 25.48 -10.90 -22.65
C TRP A 168 26.52 -11.98 -22.32
N PRO A 169 26.55 -13.12 -23.05
CA PRO A 169 27.47 -14.22 -22.77
C PRO A 169 28.94 -13.77 -22.72
N GLY A 170 29.66 -14.16 -21.66
CA GLY A 170 31.07 -13.78 -21.47
C GLY A 170 31.29 -12.41 -20.82
N ILE A 171 30.23 -11.64 -20.50
CA ILE A 171 30.36 -10.47 -19.65
C ILE A 171 30.86 -10.85 -18.26
N GLN A 172 31.73 -10.01 -17.70
CA GLN A 172 32.16 -10.12 -16.31
C GLN A 172 31.35 -9.17 -15.44
N VAL A 173 31.03 -9.60 -14.22
CA VAL A 173 30.30 -8.78 -13.25
C VAL A 173 31.05 -8.85 -11.93
N ASP A 174 31.41 -7.68 -11.41
CA ASP A 174 32.15 -7.51 -10.15
C ASP A 174 31.19 -6.97 -9.10
N LEU A 175 30.69 -7.83 -8.21
CA LEU A 175 29.85 -7.38 -7.10
C LEU A 175 30.72 -6.71 -6.04
N GLN A 176 30.36 -5.48 -5.66
CA GLN A 176 31.09 -4.65 -4.71
C GLN A 176 30.23 -4.34 -3.47
N PRO A 177 30.24 -5.21 -2.43
CA PRO A 177 29.36 -5.04 -1.27
C PRO A 177 29.87 -3.97 -0.30
N MET A 178 29.06 -2.95 -0.07
CA MET A 178 29.36 -1.78 0.77
C MET A 178 28.53 -1.79 2.05
N SER A 179 28.99 -1.03 3.06
CA SER A 179 28.31 -0.88 4.36
C SER A 179 27.92 0.58 4.54
N THR A 180 26.61 0.85 4.47
CA THR A 180 26.05 2.20 4.54
C THR A 180 25.91 2.69 5.98
N LYS A 181 25.73 3.99 6.19
CA LYS A 181 25.36 4.53 7.52
C LYS A 181 24.08 3.87 8.07
N GLY A 182 23.09 3.59 7.22
CA GLY A 182 21.88 2.88 7.62
C GLY A 182 22.07 1.42 8.05
N ASP A 183 23.17 0.77 7.64
CA ASP A 183 23.53 -0.57 8.13
C ASP A 183 24.19 -0.52 9.52
N LYS A 184 24.75 0.64 9.90
CA LYS A 184 25.50 0.84 11.16
C LYS A 184 24.64 1.45 12.27
N ILE A 185 23.66 2.28 11.94
CA ILE A 185 22.82 3.00 12.91
C ILE A 185 21.49 2.25 13.07
N LEU A 186 21.49 1.18 13.89
CA LEU A 186 20.30 0.37 14.17
C LEU A 186 19.50 0.88 15.38
N ASP A 187 20.20 1.47 16.36
CA ASP A 187 19.68 1.77 17.70
C ASP A 187 19.05 3.17 17.81
N SER A 188 18.47 3.68 16.73
CA SER A 188 17.81 5.00 16.73
C SER A 188 16.60 5.06 15.78
N PRO A 189 15.53 5.79 16.15
CA PRO A 189 14.36 6.02 15.30
C PRO A 189 14.75 6.62 13.94
N LEU A 190 14.13 6.15 12.85
CA LEU A 190 14.55 6.51 11.49
C LEU A 190 14.42 8.02 11.24
N ALA A 191 13.40 8.64 11.82
CA ALA A 191 13.17 10.09 11.79
C ALA A 191 14.17 10.90 12.65
N LYS A 192 14.84 10.28 13.64
CA LYS A 192 15.97 10.89 14.37
C LYS A 192 17.30 10.75 13.63
N VAL A 193 17.50 9.70 12.84
CA VAL A 193 18.73 9.50 12.04
C VAL A 193 18.80 10.43 10.82
N GLY A 194 17.65 10.97 10.39
CA GLY A 194 17.57 12.33 9.81
C GLY A 194 18.46 12.62 8.61
N GLY A 195 18.46 11.78 7.56
CA GLY A 195 19.24 12.03 6.35
C GLY A 195 18.61 11.48 5.07
N LYS A 196 18.51 12.33 4.04
CA LYS A 196 18.31 11.88 2.64
C LYS A 196 19.47 10.92 2.29
N GLY A 197 19.16 9.78 1.66
CA GLY A 197 20.16 8.85 1.15
C GLY A 197 20.83 7.90 2.17
N LEU A 198 20.29 7.71 3.38
CA LEU A 198 20.90 6.91 4.47
C LEU A 198 21.35 5.47 4.09
N PHE A 199 20.71 4.87 3.08
CA PHE A 199 20.99 3.52 2.58
C PHE A 199 21.59 3.48 1.15
N VAL A 200 21.93 4.64 0.57
CA VAL A 200 22.43 4.74 -0.81
C VAL A 200 23.67 5.63 -0.96
N LYS A 201 23.94 6.56 -0.04
CA LYS A 201 25.02 7.54 -0.18
C LYS A 201 26.40 6.94 -0.45
N GLU A 202 26.76 5.85 0.23
CA GLU A 202 28.05 5.18 -0.01
C GLU A 202 28.14 4.51 -1.40
N LEU A 203 26.99 4.19 -2.02
CA LEU A 203 26.88 3.64 -3.37
C LEU A 203 26.89 4.78 -4.41
N GLU A 204 26.10 5.85 -4.18
CA GLU A 204 26.11 7.10 -4.97
C GLU A 204 27.55 7.65 -5.12
N THR A 205 28.30 7.73 -4.02
CA THR A 205 29.71 8.15 -4.02
C THR A 205 30.59 7.21 -4.85
N ALA A 206 30.32 5.90 -4.87
CA ALA A 206 31.09 4.95 -5.68
C ALA A 206 30.84 5.08 -7.19
N LEU A 207 29.63 5.48 -7.59
CA LEU A 207 29.30 5.79 -8.99
C LEU A 207 29.99 7.08 -9.46
N LEU A 208 29.93 8.13 -8.64
CA LEU A 208 30.54 9.45 -8.91
C LEU A 208 32.08 9.37 -8.95
N GLU A 209 32.70 8.64 -8.04
CA GLU A 209 34.15 8.37 -8.02
C GLU A 209 34.58 7.33 -9.08
N LYS A 210 33.65 6.86 -9.92
CA LYS A 210 33.85 5.84 -10.97
C LYS A 210 34.54 4.55 -10.49
N ARG A 211 34.36 4.21 -9.21
CA ARG A 211 34.79 2.94 -8.57
C ARG A 211 33.85 1.78 -8.88
N SER A 212 32.57 2.10 -9.02
CA SER A 212 31.50 1.20 -9.49
C SER A 212 30.86 1.82 -10.74
N ASP A 213 30.15 1.02 -11.54
CA ASP A 213 29.49 1.46 -12.77
C ASP A 213 27.97 1.57 -12.61
N ILE A 214 27.40 0.65 -11.84
CA ILE A 214 25.97 0.61 -11.53
C ILE A 214 25.75 0.37 -10.04
N ALA A 215 24.63 0.82 -9.50
CA ALA A 215 24.17 0.50 -8.15
C ALA A 215 22.77 -0.10 -8.21
N VAL A 216 22.51 -1.14 -7.41
CA VAL A 216 21.24 -1.92 -7.47
C VAL A 216 20.42 -1.72 -6.21
N HIS A 217 19.15 -1.35 -6.38
CA HIS A 217 18.28 -0.91 -5.29
C HIS A 217 16.88 -1.52 -5.34
N SER A 218 16.30 -1.73 -4.16
CA SER A 218 14.84 -1.79 -3.98
C SER A 218 14.27 -0.40 -4.18
N THR A 219 13.44 -0.19 -5.21
CA THR A 219 13.11 1.16 -5.73
C THR A 219 12.40 2.08 -4.73
N LYS A 220 11.68 1.51 -3.75
CA LYS A 220 11.06 2.25 -2.64
C LYS A 220 12.04 2.86 -1.64
N ASP A 221 13.27 2.35 -1.58
CA ASP A 221 14.32 2.79 -0.66
C ASP A 221 15.27 3.81 -1.34
N VAL A 222 15.06 4.09 -2.64
CA VAL A 222 15.80 5.10 -3.42
C VAL A 222 15.19 6.49 -3.20
N PRO A 223 15.99 7.52 -2.83
CA PRO A 223 15.53 8.91 -2.71
C PRO A 223 14.76 9.45 -3.92
N MET A 224 13.90 10.46 -3.70
CA MET A 224 13.07 11.07 -4.76
C MET A 224 13.85 12.07 -5.64
N GLU A 225 14.96 12.58 -5.10
CA GLU A 225 15.99 13.42 -5.72
C GLU A 225 17.30 12.61 -5.66
N LEU A 226 18.11 12.65 -6.71
CA LEU A 226 19.44 12.01 -6.75
C LEU A 226 20.54 13.09 -6.82
N PRO A 227 21.80 12.76 -6.51
CA PRO A 227 22.93 13.66 -6.78
C PRO A 227 23.07 14.02 -8.26
N ASP A 228 23.56 15.24 -8.54
CA ASP A 228 23.89 15.65 -9.91
C ASP A 228 24.86 14.68 -10.57
N GLY A 229 24.58 14.32 -11.83
CA GLY A 229 25.36 13.33 -12.59
C GLY A 229 24.93 11.88 -12.41
N LEU A 230 23.96 11.58 -11.54
CA LEU A 230 23.37 10.24 -11.39
C LEU A 230 21.91 10.18 -11.88
N VAL A 231 21.49 9.01 -12.34
CA VAL A 231 20.13 8.75 -12.81
C VAL A 231 19.67 7.34 -12.47
N LEU A 232 18.40 7.20 -12.07
CA LEU A 232 17.73 5.91 -11.91
C LEU A 232 17.28 5.38 -13.28
N GLY A 233 18.25 5.14 -14.17
CA GLY A 233 18.01 4.93 -15.61
C GLY A 233 17.21 3.67 -15.95
N ILE A 234 17.24 2.66 -15.08
CA ILE A 234 16.59 1.37 -15.33
C ILE A 234 15.64 1.05 -14.18
N ILE A 235 14.38 0.78 -14.53
CA ILE A 235 13.40 0.11 -13.66
C ILE A 235 13.14 -1.28 -14.25
N CYS A 236 13.38 -2.32 -13.46
CA CYS A 236 13.22 -3.71 -13.83
C CYS A 236 11.79 -4.21 -13.57
N LYS A 237 11.43 -5.36 -14.15
CA LYS A 237 10.10 -5.97 -13.98
C LYS A 237 9.73 -6.16 -12.51
N ARG A 238 8.55 -5.66 -12.16
CA ARG A 238 8.06 -5.55 -10.80
C ARG A 238 7.67 -6.92 -10.27
N HIS A 239 8.24 -7.28 -9.13
CA HIS A 239 7.73 -8.41 -8.36
C HIS A 239 6.57 -7.92 -7.48
N ASP A 240 5.84 -8.86 -6.89
CA ASP A 240 4.73 -8.63 -5.94
C ASP A 240 4.90 -7.35 -5.07
N PRO A 241 4.07 -6.31 -5.30
CA PRO A 241 4.16 -5.03 -4.59
C PRO A 241 3.52 -5.06 -3.20
N CYS A 242 2.77 -6.12 -2.87
CA CYS A 242 1.95 -6.18 -1.67
C CYS A 242 2.79 -6.33 -0.39
N ASP A 243 2.14 -6.07 0.74
CA ASP A 243 2.68 -6.40 2.06
C ASP A 243 2.15 -7.77 2.52
N ALA A 244 2.91 -8.45 3.37
CA ALA A 244 2.53 -9.71 4.00
C ALA A 244 2.50 -9.55 5.52
N ILE A 245 1.49 -10.12 6.18
CA ILE A 245 1.54 -10.39 7.62
C ILE A 245 2.29 -11.70 7.85
N VAL A 246 3.20 -11.73 8.81
CA VAL A 246 4.02 -12.92 9.11
C VAL A 246 3.89 -13.28 10.58
N PHE A 247 3.61 -14.56 10.83
CA PHE A 247 3.43 -15.14 12.16
C PHE A 247 4.65 -15.96 12.60
N PRO A 248 4.81 -16.23 13.92
CA PRO A 248 5.88 -17.09 14.43
C PRO A 248 5.79 -18.51 13.83
N LYS A 249 6.92 -19.22 13.76
CA LYS A 249 6.94 -20.62 13.29
C LYS A 249 5.93 -21.48 14.07
N GLY A 250 5.20 -22.32 13.35
CA GLY A 250 4.19 -23.22 13.93
C GLY A 250 2.85 -22.56 14.26
N SER A 251 2.67 -21.26 14.01
CA SER A 251 1.38 -20.58 14.18
C SER A 251 0.31 -21.13 13.23
N THR A 252 -0.92 -21.23 13.72
CA THR A 252 -2.10 -21.66 12.95
C THR A 252 -2.83 -20.51 12.25
N LEU A 253 -2.46 -19.26 12.56
CA LEU A 253 -3.04 -18.04 11.99
C LEU A 253 -2.66 -17.89 10.52
N LYS A 254 -3.57 -17.38 9.69
CA LYS A 254 -3.39 -17.31 8.22
C LYS A 254 -3.49 -15.90 7.66
N SER A 255 -4.25 -15.02 8.31
CA SER A 255 -4.66 -13.72 7.82
C SER A 255 -4.62 -12.66 8.93
N LEU A 256 -4.76 -11.38 8.55
CA LEU A 256 -4.88 -10.26 9.49
C LEU A 256 -6.08 -10.42 10.46
N ASP A 257 -7.14 -11.10 10.02
CA ASP A 257 -8.40 -11.19 10.76
C ASP A 257 -8.35 -12.29 11.84
N ASP A 258 -7.44 -13.24 11.71
CA ASP A 258 -7.19 -14.28 12.73
C ASP A 258 -6.43 -13.73 13.97
N LEU A 259 -5.84 -12.53 13.89
CA LEU A 259 -5.13 -11.92 15.02
C LEU A 259 -6.08 -11.68 16.21
N PRO A 260 -5.70 -12.09 17.44
CA PRO A 260 -6.50 -11.83 18.63
C PRO A 260 -6.67 -10.31 18.87
N LYS A 261 -7.70 -9.95 19.65
CA LYS A 261 -7.95 -8.55 20.01
C LYS A 261 -6.77 -8.00 20.81
N GLY A 262 -6.21 -6.87 20.40
CA GLY A 262 -5.07 -6.25 21.09
C GLY A 262 -3.69 -6.79 20.69
N ALA A 263 -3.59 -7.57 19.61
CA ALA A 263 -2.33 -8.19 19.17
C ALA A 263 -1.19 -7.18 18.92
N ARG A 264 0.03 -7.58 19.30
CA ARG A 264 1.30 -6.85 19.16
C ARG A 264 1.84 -7.04 17.74
N VAL A 265 1.78 -6.00 16.92
CA VAL A 265 2.19 -6.07 15.50
C VAL A 265 3.45 -5.25 15.25
N GLY A 266 4.54 -5.93 14.87
CA GLY A 266 5.84 -5.30 14.61
C GLY A 266 5.90 -4.64 13.23
N THR A 267 5.92 -3.31 13.16
CA THR A 267 6.30 -2.57 11.96
C THR A 267 6.62 -1.09 12.25
N SER A 268 7.80 -0.60 11.87
CA SER A 268 8.19 0.83 11.99
C SER A 268 7.70 1.72 10.83
N SER A 269 6.68 1.30 10.07
CA SER A 269 6.21 2.02 8.88
C SER A 269 4.86 2.67 9.14
N LEU A 270 4.83 3.99 9.28
CA LEU A 270 3.61 4.75 9.56
C LEU A 270 2.52 4.48 8.50
N ARG A 271 2.91 4.39 7.22
CA ARG A 271 2.08 3.96 6.07
C ARG A 271 1.25 2.70 6.36
N ARG A 272 1.85 1.71 7.03
CA ARG A 272 1.18 0.44 7.36
C ARG A 272 0.31 0.59 8.58
N GLN A 273 0.83 1.22 9.63
CA GLN A 273 0.11 1.45 10.88
C GLN A 273 -1.20 2.21 10.63
N CYS A 274 -1.16 3.35 9.92
CA CYS A 274 -2.34 4.19 9.69
C CYS A 274 -3.43 3.52 8.82
N GLN A 275 -3.07 2.59 7.93
CA GLN A 275 -4.05 1.85 7.12
C GLN A 275 -4.64 0.65 7.87
N LEU A 276 -3.81 -0.12 8.58
CA LEU A 276 -4.30 -1.29 9.34
C LEU A 276 -5.23 -0.87 10.49
N LEU A 277 -4.97 0.27 11.14
CA LEU A 277 -5.84 0.83 12.18
C LEU A 277 -7.27 1.15 11.69
N LEU A 278 -7.51 1.32 10.38
CA LEU A 278 -8.86 1.53 9.85
C LEU A 278 -9.75 0.29 9.96
N LYS A 279 -9.17 -0.92 9.82
CA LYS A 279 -9.89 -2.20 9.94
C LYS A 279 -9.76 -2.82 11.32
N ARG A 280 -8.59 -2.64 11.96
CA ARG A 280 -8.22 -3.22 13.25
C ARG A 280 -7.63 -2.13 14.16
N PRO A 281 -8.47 -1.19 14.68
CA PRO A 281 -8.03 -0.11 15.57
C PRO A 281 -7.53 -0.59 16.93
N ASP A 282 -7.68 -1.88 17.24
CA ASP A 282 -7.23 -2.52 18.47
C ASP A 282 -5.75 -2.95 18.45
N LEU A 283 -5.08 -2.95 17.29
CA LEU A 283 -3.71 -3.47 17.17
C LEU A 283 -2.67 -2.60 17.86
N GLN A 284 -1.78 -3.25 18.62
CA GLN A 284 -0.68 -2.61 19.32
C GLN A 284 0.56 -2.59 18.43
N PHE A 285 0.77 -1.49 17.71
CA PHE A 285 1.93 -1.36 16.83
C PHE A 285 3.22 -1.10 17.59
N LEU A 286 4.19 -1.99 17.38
CA LEU A 286 5.53 -1.94 17.99
C LEU A 286 6.61 -1.66 16.93
N GLU A 287 7.65 -0.92 17.32
CA GLU A 287 8.81 -0.64 16.46
C GLU A 287 9.56 -1.93 16.09
N LEU A 288 9.94 -2.06 14.81
CA LEU A 288 10.61 -3.25 14.27
C LEU A 288 11.75 -2.85 13.31
N ARG A 289 12.99 -3.05 13.77
CA ARG A 289 14.25 -2.70 13.10
C ARG A 289 15.17 -3.91 12.91
N GLY A 290 16.04 -3.82 11.90
CA GLY A 290 16.91 -4.88 11.40
C GLY A 290 16.67 -5.22 9.92
N ASN A 291 17.44 -6.15 9.37
CA ASN A 291 17.18 -6.78 8.07
C ASN A 291 16.04 -7.82 8.18
N VAL A 292 15.65 -8.47 7.08
CA VAL A 292 14.52 -9.45 7.09
C VAL A 292 14.78 -10.59 8.09
N ASN A 293 15.97 -11.20 8.06
CA ASN A 293 16.35 -12.30 8.93
C ASN A 293 16.29 -11.90 10.42
N THR A 294 16.82 -10.72 10.78
CA THR A 294 16.74 -10.19 12.16
C THR A 294 15.30 -9.96 12.60
N ARG A 295 14.40 -9.54 11.71
CA ARG A 295 12.98 -9.32 12.03
C ARG A 295 12.24 -10.63 12.23
N LEU A 296 12.51 -11.64 11.40
CA LEU A 296 11.96 -12.99 11.56
C LEU A 296 12.46 -13.66 12.85
N ALA A 297 13.73 -13.46 13.21
CA ALA A 297 14.27 -13.96 14.48
C ALA A 297 13.54 -13.35 15.70
N LYS A 298 13.25 -12.04 15.69
CA LYS A 298 12.50 -11.37 16.77
C LYS A 298 11.01 -11.76 16.83
N LEU A 299 10.41 -12.09 15.67
CA LEU A 299 9.07 -12.68 15.62
C LEU A 299 9.08 -14.08 16.27
N ASP A 300 10.05 -14.91 15.91
CA ASP A 300 10.16 -16.28 16.43
C ASP A 300 10.60 -16.33 17.92
N SER A 301 11.16 -15.25 18.49
CA SER A 301 11.41 -15.11 19.94
C SER A 301 10.21 -14.61 20.75
N GLY A 302 9.09 -14.27 20.11
CA GLY A 302 7.86 -13.82 20.79
C GLY A 302 7.81 -12.33 21.13
N ASP A 303 8.72 -11.50 20.60
CA ASP A 303 8.70 -10.04 20.74
C ASP A 303 7.38 -9.43 20.19
N TYR A 304 6.79 -10.09 19.19
CA TYR A 304 5.56 -9.70 18.49
C TYR A 304 4.65 -10.92 18.25
N ASP A 305 3.34 -10.70 18.17
CA ASP A 305 2.37 -11.74 17.81
C ASP A 305 2.29 -11.92 16.27
N ALA A 306 2.60 -10.85 15.54
CA ALA A 306 2.90 -10.87 14.10
C ALA A 306 3.81 -9.69 13.71
N ILE A 307 4.42 -9.75 12.52
CA ILE A 307 5.12 -8.61 11.91
C ILE A 307 4.61 -8.36 10.49
N ILE A 308 4.79 -7.14 9.97
CA ILE A 308 4.47 -6.82 8.57
C ILE A 308 5.75 -6.67 7.75
N LEU A 309 5.87 -7.42 6.66
CA LEU A 309 6.97 -7.39 5.70
C LEU A 309 6.46 -7.15 4.27
N ALA A 310 7.36 -6.95 3.30
CA ALA A 310 6.99 -6.82 1.89
C ALA A 310 7.05 -8.20 1.23
N ALA A 311 6.03 -8.57 0.46
CA ALA A 311 5.87 -9.92 -0.08
C ALA A 311 7.05 -10.33 -0.97
N ALA A 312 7.44 -9.48 -1.93
CA ALA A 312 8.67 -9.67 -2.73
C ALA A 312 9.94 -9.84 -1.87
N GLY A 313 10.03 -9.24 -0.69
CA GLY A 313 11.20 -9.38 0.19
C GLY A 313 11.32 -10.77 0.83
N LEU A 314 10.20 -11.44 1.09
CA LEU A 314 10.15 -12.83 1.56
C LEU A 314 10.40 -13.79 0.39
N LYS A 315 9.68 -13.61 -0.72
CA LYS A 315 9.77 -14.43 -1.93
C LYS A 315 11.20 -14.46 -2.50
N ARG A 316 11.90 -13.32 -2.52
CA ARG A 316 13.32 -13.23 -2.96
C ARG A 316 14.29 -14.01 -2.07
N LEU A 317 14.13 -13.93 -0.75
CA LEU A 317 15.02 -14.62 0.21
C LEU A 317 14.68 -16.10 0.43
N GLY A 318 13.76 -16.69 -0.36
CA GLY A 318 13.34 -18.08 -0.21
C GLY A 318 12.52 -18.37 1.05
N PHE A 319 11.99 -17.35 1.74
CA PHE A 319 11.12 -17.51 2.91
C PHE A 319 9.69 -17.90 2.52
N SER A 320 9.58 -18.98 1.73
CA SER A 320 8.30 -19.59 1.32
C SER A 320 7.58 -20.26 2.49
N ASP A 321 8.27 -20.51 3.62
CA ASP A 321 7.64 -20.87 4.90
C ASP A 321 6.84 -19.71 5.52
N ARG A 322 7.11 -18.46 5.07
CA ARG A 322 6.46 -17.22 5.53
C ARG A 322 5.53 -16.59 4.50
N VAL A 323 5.34 -17.23 3.36
CA VAL A 323 4.28 -16.90 2.39
C VAL A 323 3.37 -18.12 2.34
N LEU A 324 2.25 -18.05 3.05
CA LEU A 324 1.43 -19.21 3.36
C LEU A 324 0.76 -19.79 2.10
N PRO A 325 0.37 -21.08 2.11
CA PRO A 325 -0.37 -21.70 1.02
C PRO A 325 -1.61 -20.87 0.62
N GLY A 326 -1.82 -20.76 -0.70
CA GLY A 326 -2.84 -19.88 -1.29
C GLY A 326 -2.57 -18.37 -1.14
N GLU A 327 -1.36 -17.99 -0.72
CA GLU A 327 -0.95 -16.60 -0.44
C GLU A 327 -1.85 -15.89 0.59
N THR A 328 -2.46 -16.68 1.48
CA THR A 328 -3.49 -16.26 2.46
C THR A 328 -3.06 -15.17 3.45
N ASN A 329 -1.75 -14.97 3.62
CA ASN A 329 -1.17 -13.92 4.46
C ASN A 329 -0.67 -12.69 3.68
N ILE A 330 -0.86 -12.65 2.37
CA ILE A 330 -0.65 -11.43 1.58
C ILE A 330 -1.86 -10.52 1.80
N ILE A 331 -1.58 -9.24 2.09
CA ILE A 331 -2.59 -8.26 2.46
C ILE A 331 -3.08 -7.57 1.19
N ASP A 332 -4.39 -7.62 0.98
CA ASP A 332 -5.10 -6.95 -0.12
C ASP A 332 -4.64 -5.49 -0.28
N PRO A 333 -4.16 -5.06 -1.46
CA PRO A 333 -3.73 -3.68 -1.70
C PRO A 333 -4.88 -2.66 -1.55
N ASN A 334 -6.14 -3.07 -1.66
CA ASN A 334 -7.28 -2.22 -1.31
C ASN A 334 -7.31 -1.90 0.19
N LEU A 335 -6.96 -2.87 1.04
CA LEU A 335 -6.87 -2.70 2.50
C LEU A 335 -5.59 -1.95 2.89
N MET A 336 -4.43 -2.34 2.36
CA MET A 336 -3.15 -1.69 2.66
C MET A 336 -2.34 -1.43 1.39
N LEU A 337 -2.51 -0.24 0.83
CA LEU A 337 -1.91 0.15 -0.43
C LEU A 337 -0.37 0.19 -0.31
N PRO A 338 0.38 -0.33 -1.31
CA PRO A 338 1.84 -0.34 -1.32
C PRO A 338 2.53 1.00 -1.06
N ALA A 339 3.82 0.93 -0.73
CA ALA A 339 4.72 2.08 -0.86
C ALA A 339 5.11 2.27 -2.34
N ALA A 340 5.33 3.52 -2.75
CA ALA A 340 5.83 3.85 -4.08
C ALA A 340 7.10 3.06 -4.41
N GLY A 341 7.14 2.38 -5.56
CA GLY A 341 8.24 1.52 -5.97
C GLY A 341 8.38 0.20 -5.21
N GLN A 342 7.43 -0.19 -4.35
CA GLN A 342 7.50 -1.51 -3.70
C GLN A 342 7.31 -2.64 -4.74
N GLY A 343 8.10 -3.71 -4.59
CA GLY A 343 8.16 -4.84 -5.52
C GLY A 343 9.15 -4.65 -6.67
N ALA A 344 9.40 -3.41 -7.10
CA ALA A 344 10.35 -3.11 -8.17
C ALA A 344 11.82 -3.24 -7.71
N LEU A 345 12.69 -3.46 -8.69
CA LEU A 345 14.12 -3.19 -8.59
C LEU A 345 14.47 -2.09 -9.59
N SER A 346 15.49 -1.31 -9.26
CA SER A 346 15.97 -0.24 -10.12
C SER A 346 17.48 -0.10 -10.02
N ILE A 347 18.10 0.23 -11.15
CA ILE A 347 19.53 0.42 -11.30
C ILE A 347 19.81 1.91 -11.42
N GLU A 348 20.68 2.42 -10.56
CA GLU A 348 21.26 3.75 -10.64
C GLU A 348 22.60 3.69 -11.36
N LEU A 349 22.87 4.67 -12.23
CA LEU A 349 24.12 4.81 -12.97
C LEU A 349 24.40 6.29 -13.26
N ARG A 350 25.57 6.57 -13.83
CA ARG A 350 25.96 7.93 -14.24
C ARG A 350 25.19 8.40 -15.48
N THR A 351 24.93 9.70 -15.58
CA THR A 351 24.36 10.32 -16.79
C THR A 351 25.36 10.47 -17.93
N ASP A 352 26.67 10.38 -17.67
CA ASP A 352 27.74 10.49 -18.68
C ASP A 352 28.18 9.14 -19.26
N ASP A 353 27.41 8.06 -19.01
CA ASP A 353 27.78 6.68 -19.33
C ASP A 353 26.73 5.99 -20.25
N PRO A 354 26.67 6.39 -21.55
CA PRO A 354 25.71 5.81 -22.50
C PRO A 354 26.03 4.34 -22.83
N ASP A 355 27.28 3.93 -22.70
CA ASP A 355 27.75 2.56 -22.94
C ASP A 355 27.20 1.58 -21.91
N THR A 356 27.19 1.98 -20.63
CA THR A 356 26.55 1.21 -19.56
C THR A 356 25.03 1.26 -19.71
N MET A 357 24.44 2.42 -20.04
CA MET A 357 22.99 2.52 -20.28
C MET A 357 22.53 1.55 -21.38
N ALA A 358 23.22 1.51 -22.53
CA ALA A 358 22.87 0.64 -23.66
C ALA A 358 22.97 -0.85 -23.30
N LEU A 359 23.94 -1.24 -22.46
CA LEU A 359 24.10 -2.60 -21.95
C LEU A 359 22.93 -3.00 -21.02
N LEU A 360 22.48 -2.09 -20.16
CA LEU A 360 21.39 -2.36 -19.22
C LEU A 360 19.99 -2.27 -19.85
N GLN A 361 19.84 -1.57 -20.98
CA GLN A 361 18.54 -1.24 -21.58
C GLN A 361 17.54 -2.41 -21.71
N PRO A 362 17.93 -3.68 -22.04
CA PRO A 362 16.99 -4.79 -22.09
C PRO A 362 16.36 -5.18 -20.73
N LEU A 363 16.96 -4.74 -19.61
CA LEU A 363 16.39 -4.92 -18.27
C LEU A 363 15.28 -3.91 -17.95
N HIS A 364 15.08 -2.89 -18.79
CA HIS A 364 14.12 -1.81 -18.53
C HIS A 364 12.70 -2.19 -18.93
N HIS A 365 11.90 -2.62 -17.96
CA HIS A 365 10.53 -3.07 -18.20
C HIS A 365 9.57 -1.87 -18.26
N ILE A 366 9.40 -1.28 -19.44
CA ILE A 366 8.62 -0.07 -19.71
C ILE A 366 7.22 -0.05 -19.03
N PRO A 367 6.39 -1.13 -19.04
CA PRO A 367 5.08 -1.10 -18.39
C PRO A 367 5.16 -0.85 -16.88
N ASP A 368 6.11 -1.48 -16.19
CA ASP A 368 6.32 -1.24 -14.76
C ASP A 368 6.99 0.11 -14.50
N ALA A 369 7.94 0.50 -15.35
CA ALA A 369 8.59 1.81 -15.27
C ALA A 369 7.59 2.97 -15.32
N VAL A 370 6.56 2.87 -16.18
CA VAL A 370 5.44 3.80 -16.22
C VAL A 370 4.73 3.89 -14.85
N THR A 371 4.40 2.75 -14.22
CA THR A 371 3.75 2.76 -12.90
C THR A 371 4.65 3.33 -11.80
N VAL A 372 5.93 2.96 -11.81
CA VAL A 372 6.90 3.31 -10.75
C VAL A 372 7.34 4.77 -10.85
N CYS A 373 7.47 5.34 -12.06
CA CYS A 373 7.71 6.77 -12.23
C CYS A 373 6.48 7.61 -11.81
N CYS A 374 5.26 7.18 -12.14
CA CYS A 374 4.03 7.80 -11.63
C CYS A 374 3.98 7.81 -10.09
N GLU A 375 4.26 6.67 -9.46
CA GLU A 375 4.35 6.52 -8.00
C GLU A 375 5.42 7.41 -7.36
N ARG A 376 6.61 7.48 -7.97
CA ARG A 376 7.73 8.30 -7.48
C ARG A 376 7.48 9.79 -7.67
N ALA A 377 6.84 10.22 -8.76
CA ALA A 377 6.48 11.63 -8.98
C ALA A 377 5.45 12.13 -7.97
N MET A 378 4.42 11.32 -7.67
CA MET A 378 3.46 11.59 -6.60
C MET A 378 4.18 11.74 -5.25
N ASN A 379 5.01 10.76 -4.87
CA ASN A 379 5.72 10.80 -3.60
C ASN A 379 6.75 11.95 -3.53
N ARG A 380 7.42 12.30 -4.64
CA ARG A 380 8.29 13.49 -4.76
C ARG A 380 7.50 14.78 -4.55
N ARG A 381 6.31 14.92 -5.17
CA ARG A 381 5.45 16.10 -5.06
C ARG A 381 4.92 16.33 -3.64
N LEU A 382 4.76 15.28 -2.85
CA LEU A 382 4.46 15.31 -1.42
C LEU A 382 5.70 15.45 -0.51
N ALA A 383 6.90 15.70 -1.07
CA ALA A 383 8.18 15.73 -0.36
C ALA A 383 8.44 14.45 0.48
N GLY A 384 7.93 13.31 0.03
CA GLY A 384 7.83 12.07 0.81
C GLY A 384 9.12 11.26 0.94
N GLY A 385 9.19 10.48 2.02
CA GLY A 385 10.29 9.55 2.35
C GLY A 385 9.81 8.37 3.20
N CYS A 386 10.73 7.48 3.58
CA CYS A 386 10.39 6.23 4.30
C CYS A 386 9.77 6.43 5.70
N GLN A 387 9.85 7.65 6.25
CA GLN A 387 9.39 8.02 7.58
C GLN A 387 8.01 8.71 7.61
N VAL A 388 7.35 8.94 6.47
CA VAL A 388 6.01 9.59 6.41
C VAL A 388 4.89 8.60 6.06
N PRO A 389 3.63 8.85 6.47
CA PRO A 389 2.49 7.95 6.28
C PRO A 389 1.87 7.99 4.86
N ILE A 390 2.71 7.94 3.82
CA ILE A 390 2.29 7.96 2.40
C ILE A 390 2.24 6.55 1.81
N SER A 391 1.15 6.22 1.11
CA SER A 391 1.09 5.15 0.11
C SER A 391 0.91 5.72 -1.29
N GLY A 392 1.43 4.99 -2.28
CA GLY A 392 1.21 5.26 -3.70
C GLY A 392 1.32 3.96 -4.48
N PHE A 393 0.32 3.66 -5.30
CA PHE A 393 0.32 2.50 -6.18
C PHE A 393 -0.35 2.86 -7.51
N ALA A 394 0.34 2.58 -8.61
CA ALA A 394 -0.16 2.78 -9.95
C ALA A 394 -0.22 1.45 -10.72
N GLN A 395 -1.20 1.34 -11.61
CA GLN A 395 -1.49 0.15 -12.40
C GLN A 395 -1.76 0.60 -13.84
N LEU A 396 -1.09 -0.04 -14.80
CA LEU A 396 -1.39 0.08 -16.22
C LEU A 396 -2.25 -1.12 -16.63
N LYS A 397 -3.56 -0.91 -16.80
CA LYS A 397 -4.51 -1.97 -17.15
C LYS A 397 -5.60 -1.40 -18.08
N ASP A 398 -6.13 -2.23 -18.97
CA ASP A 398 -7.31 -1.93 -19.81
C ASP A 398 -7.18 -0.61 -20.62
N GLY A 399 -5.96 -0.29 -21.07
CA GLY A 399 -5.63 0.94 -21.81
C GLY A 399 -5.57 2.22 -20.95
N GLN A 400 -5.55 2.09 -19.62
CA GLN A 400 -5.50 3.20 -18.67
C GLN A 400 -4.33 3.06 -17.69
N LEU A 401 -3.67 4.18 -17.41
CA LEU A 401 -2.85 4.33 -16.21
C LEU A 401 -3.76 4.84 -15.09
N ARG A 402 -4.01 3.98 -14.10
CA ARG A 402 -4.70 4.34 -12.85
C ARG A 402 -3.65 4.52 -11.76
N MET A 403 -3.72 5.61 -11.00
CA MET A 403 -2.98 5.76 -9.75
C MET A 403 -3.95 5.97 -8.58
N GLU A 404 -3.65 5.34 -7.45
CA GLU A 404 -4.19 5.66 -6.15
C GLU A 404 -3.06 6.06 -5.18
N ALA A 405 -3.34 7.03 -4.32
CA ALA A 405 -2.44 7.49 -3.27
C ALA A 405 -3.21 7.80 -1.99
N ARG A 406 -2.54 7.62 -0.85
CA ARG A 406 -3.15 7.74 0.49
C ARG A 406 -2.19 8.42 1.46
N VAL A 407 -2.68 9.32 2.30
CA VAL A 407 -1.91 9.96 3.38
C VAL A 407 -2.69 9.85 4.69
N GLY A 408 -2.10 9.21 5.70
CA GLY A 408 -2.69 9.05 7.04
C GLY A 408 -2.13 10.02 8.06
N SER A 409 -2.81 10.21 9.19
CA SER A 409 -2.27 10.97 10.32
C SER A 409 -1.26 10.14 11.13
N VAL A 410 -0.26 10.79 11.74
CA VAL A 410 0.75 10.14 12.59
C VAL A 410 0.25 9.95 14.03
N SER A 411 -0.71 10.73 14.51
CA SER A 411 -1.42 10.43 15.76
C SER A 411 -2.44 9.29 15.61
N GLY A 412 -2.83 8.95 14.38
CA GLY A 412 -3.88 7.97 14.10
C GLY A 412 -5.29 8.47 14.42
N THR A 413 -5.45 9.74 14.80
CA THR A 413 -6.74 10.34 15.16
C THR A 413 -7.44 11.02 13.98
N GLY A 414 -6.74 11.25 12.87
CA GLY A 414 -7.29 11.80 11.64
C GLY A 414 -7.65 10.72 10.61
N PRO A 415 -8.73 10.88 9.82
CA PRO A 415 -9.10 9.95 8.77
C PRO A 415 -8.04 9.87 7.67
N LEU A 416 -7.91 8.72 7.03
CA LEU A 416 -7.02 8.52 5.90
C LEU A 416 -7.51 9.33 4.69
N ILE A 417 -6.67 10.24 4.16
CA ILE A 417 -6.99 11.00 2.94
C ILE A 417 -6.62 10.12 1.75
N ILE A 418 -7.62 9.73 0.95
CA ILE A 418 -7.47 8.87 -0.24
C ILE A 418 -7.78 9.71 -1.49
N LYS A 419 -6.96 9.57 -2.53
CA LYS A 419 -7.24 10.09 -3.88
C LYS A 419 -6.83 9.07 -4.93
N ALA A 420 -7.60 9.00 -6.01
CA ALA A 420 -7.28 8.21 -7.19
C ALA A 420 -7.66 8.99 -8.45
N LYS A 421 -6.92 8.74 -9.54
CA LYS A 421 -7.26 9.18 -10.90
C LYS A 421 -6.85 8.08 -11.89
N ALA A 422 -7.59 7.97 -12.99
CA ALA A 422 -7.20 7.18 -14.14
C ALA A 422 -7.21 8.05 -15.40
N THR A 423 -6.29 7.77 -16.32
CA THR A 423 -6.19 8.42 -17.63
C THR A 423 -5.90 7.37 -18.71
N PRO A 424 -6.45 7.50 -19.93
CA PRO A 424 -6.02 6.70 -21.07
C PRO A 424 -4.50 6.79 -21.24
N PHE A 425 -3.84 5.65 -21.46
CA PHE A 425 -2.38 5.59 -21.53
C PHE A 425 -1.93 4.46 -22.47
N THR A 426 -1.05 4.80 -23.42
CA THR A 426 -0.54 3.89 -24.46
C THR A 426 0.99 3.83 -24.41
N LEU A 427 1.57 2.72 -24.88
CA LEU A 427 3.02 2.48 -24.86
C LEU A 427 3.68 2.63 -26.25
N ASP A 428 3.04 3.41 -27.13
CA ASP A 428 3.44 3.68 -28.51
C ASP A 428 4.46 4.84 -28.64
N LYS A 429 4.70 5.58 -27.56
CA LYS A 429 5.59 6.75 -27.51
C LYS A 429 6.99 6.37 -26.99
N PRO A 430 8.05 7.09 -27.36
CA PRO A 430 9.39 6.87 -26.80
C PRO A 430 9.42 7.17 -25.29
N TRP A 431 10.27 6.45 -24.55
CA TRP A 431 10.31 6.47 -23.08
C TRP A 431 10.30 7.87 -22.44
N PRO A 432 11.08 8.89 -22.89
CA PRO A 432 11.04 10.23 -22.28
C PRO A 432 9.66 10.92 -22.34
N GLN A 433 8.81 10.57 -23.31
CA GLN A 433 7.44 11.06 -23.39
C GLN A 433 6.53 10.29 -22.42
N LEU A 434 6.64 8.95 -22.40
CA LEU A 434 5.90 8.10 -21.46
C LEU A 434 6.19 8.47 -20.00
N GLN A 435 7.47 8.72 -19.67
CA GLN A 435 7.90 9.17 -18.36
C GLN A 435 7.26 10.51 -18.00
N LYS A 436 7.32 11.51 -18.90
CA LYS A 436 6.73 12.83 -18.64
C LYS A 436 5.21 12.75 -18.41
N GLU A 437 4.50 11.91 -19.16
CA GLU A 437 3.06 11.74 -19.04
C GLU A 437 2.66 10.98 -17.77
N CYS A 438 3.41 9.94 -17.37
CA CYS A 438 3.11 9.21 -16.13
C CYS A 438 3.52 9.98 -14.87
N GLU A 439 4.63 10.73 -14.91
CA GLU A 439 5.02 11.62 -13.80
C GLU A 439 3.98 12.74 -13.60
N ALA A 440 3.39 13.27 -14.68
CA ALA A 440 2.34 14.29 -14.60
C ALA A 440 1.07 13.79 -13.87
N LEU A 441 0.61 12.56 -14.14
CA LEU A 441 -0.51 11.96 -13.39
C LEU A 441 -0.17 11.81 -11.90
N GLY A 442 1.05 11.39 -11.58
CA GLY A 442 1.52 11.28 -10.20
C GLY A 442 1.50 12.62 -9.46
N VAL A 443 2.01 13.68 -10.10
CA VAL A 443 1.96 15.05 -9.57
C VAL A 443 0.51 15.49 -9.32
N GLU A 444 -0.40 15.29 -10.27
CA GLU A 444 -1.81 15.68 -10.13
C GLU A 444 -2.50 14.97 -8.95
N VAL A 445 -2.27 13.66 -8.77
CA VAL A 445 -2.83 12.91 -7.63
C VAL A 445 -2.26 13.40 -6.29
N ALA A 446 -1.00 13.85 -6.25
CA ALA A 446 -0.42 14.50 -5.08
C ALA A 446 -1.03 15.90 -4.82
N ASP A 447 -1.27 16.71 -5.86
CA ASP A 447 -1.97 18.00 -5.72
C ASP A 447 -3.42 17.80 -5.22
N MET A 448 -4.12 16.77 -5.71
CA MET A 448 -5.44 16.37 -5.19
C MET A 448 -5.42 15.97 -3.71
N LEU A 449 -4.31 15.42 -3.20
CA LEU A 449 -4.11 15.10 -1.77
C LEU A 449 -3.83 16.35 -0.94
N LEU A 450 -2.95 17.23 -1.43
CA LEU A 450 -2.61 18.49 -0.76
C LEU A 450 -3.82 19.42 -0.65
N ALA A 451 -4.60 19.56 -1.73
CA ALA A 451 -5.87 20.29 -1.72
C ALA A 451 -6.94 19.69 -0.78
N ALA A 452 -6.79 18.41 -0.39
CA ALA A 452 -7.61 17.74 0.60
C ALA A 452 -7.01 17.76 2.02
N GLY A 453 -5.98 18.58 2.27
CA GLY A 453 -5.40 18.81 3.59
C GLY A 453 -4.20 17.93 3.97
N ALA A 454 -3.68 17.10 3.04
CA ALA A 454 -2.61 16.15 3.35
C ALA A 454 -1.33 16.80 3.93
N GLN A 455 -1.06 18.07 3.61
CA GLN A 455 0.08 18.81 4.15
C GLN A 455 0.13 18.76 5.68
N ALA A 456 -1.00 18.88 6.38
CA ALA A 456 -1.03 18.88 7.84
C ALA A 456 -0.57 17.54 8.46
N TYR A 457 -0.78 16.41 7.78
CA TYR A 457 -0.30 15.09 8.21
C TYR A 457 1.18 14.88 7.89
N LEU A 458 1.68 15.50 6.81
CA LEU A 458 3.09 15.50 6.47
C LEU A 458 3.89 16.35 7.47
N ASP A 459 3.40 17.56 7.77
CA ASP A 459 3.97 18.45 8.78
C ASP A 459 3.95 17.79 10.17
N GLU A 460 2.88 17.07 10.52
CA GLU A 460 2.82 16.24 11.73
C GLU A 460 3.97 15.21 11.76
N ALA A 461 4.24 14.52 10.65
CA ALA A 461 5.28 13.51 10.55
C ALA A 461 6.70 14.09 10.66
N TYR A 462 6.94 15.28 10.09
CA TYR A 462 8.24 15.96 10.18
C TYR A 462 8.47 16.60 11.56
N ALA A 463 7.42 17.10 12.22
CA ALA A 463 7.50 17.62 13.58
C ALA A 463 7.63 16.51 14.65
N LYS A 464 6.90 15.39 14.49
CA LYS A 464 6.91 14.24 15.42
C LYS A 464 7.91 13.16 15.01
N SER A 465 9.19 13.51 14.95
CA SER A 465 10.29 12.59 14.62
C SER A 465 10.56 11.45 15.63
N ASP A 466 9.62 11.17 16.54
CA ASP A 466 9.79 10.25 17.68
C ASP A 466 8.53 9.43 18.05
N VAL A 467 7.48 9.40 17.22
CA VAL A 467 6.20 8.75 17.57
C VAL A 467 5.69 7.81 16.48
N GLY A 468 5.44 6.55 16.83
CA GLY A 468 4.66 5.60 16.04
C GLY A 468 3.17 5.70 16.36
N VAL A 469 2.32 5.52 15.36
CA VAL A 469 0.86 5.77 15.39
C VAL A 469 0.16 5.04 16.55
N GLY A 470 0.53 3.79 16.82
CA GLY A 470 -0.05 2.98 17.90
C GLY A 470 0.10 3.60 19.29
N ARG A 471 1.21 4.30 19.58
CA ARG A 471 1.42 4.95 20.89
C ARG A 471 0.50 6.16 21.08
N ALA A 472 0.22 6.90 20.02
CA ALA A 472 -0.69 8.05 20.07
C ALA A 472 -2.16 7.61 20.26
N ALA A 473 -2.57 6.55 19.56
CA ALA A 473 -3.90 5.95 19.76
C ALA A 473 -4.10 5.43 21.20
N GLN A 474 -3.11 4.74 21.76
CA GLN A 474 -3.15 4.27 23.16
C GLN A 474 -3.24 5.44 24.16
N ALA A 475 -2.52 6.54 23.93
CA ALA A 475 -2.59 7.73 24.77
C ALA A 475 -3.93 8.51 24.65
N ALA A 476 -4.64 8.37 23.52
CA ALA A 476 -5.96 8.96 23.30
C ALA A 476 -7.10 8.14 23.93
N ALA A 477 -6.93 6.81 24.04
CA ALA A 477 -7.92 5.90 24.63
C ALA A 477 -7.85 5.78 26.17
N GLY A 478 -6.96 6.55 26.82
CA GLY A 478 -6.71 6.52 28.28
C GLY A 478 -7.20 7.77 29.02
N LYS A 479 -8.34 8.35 28.63
CA LYS A 479 -8.98 9.53 29.26
C LYS A 479 -10.49 9.39 29.31
#